data_AF-A0AAW1Q674-F1
#
_entry.id   AF-A0AAW1Q674-F1
#
_cell.length_a   1.000
_cell.length_b   1.000
_cell.length_c   1.000
_cell.angle_alpha   90.00
_cell.angle_beta   90.00
_cell.angle_gamma   90.00
#
_symmetry.space_group_name_H-M   'P 1'
#
loop_
_entity.id
_entity.type
_entity.pdbx_description
1 polymer ?
#
loop_
_entity_poly.entity_id
_entity_poly.type
_entity_poly.pdbx_seq_one_letter_code
_entity_poly.pdbx_strand_id
1 'polypeptide(L)'
;MGGSIWPVQRTAPATLFNVSQTLSKRPSRAGPCRQRQSALLTSCADLSAGFLETVATMALKTRLKAYQQVETSMNCTAWGLLQGAVEGVQIRGQGWTSPLGLSARILEVTLGSARLDMGVLLRQQDIMLQNTPQGAARIVFNSTDFGNLLVHPLVKQLASRAIQGSGFLFDKYSVCICPDQGTSGAVEFSGVWTGDGHMYHLLLSPQGQRAHVSTRLADNGAASYAFFALDSVDVS
;
A
#
# COMPACT_ATOMS: atom_id res chain seq x y z
N MET A 1 -24.28 -27.35 -33.84
CA MET A 1 -24.90 -26.09 -34.28
C MET A 1 -25.95 -25.69 -33.25
N GLY A 2 -25.81 -24.50 -32.65
CA GLY A 2 -26.81 -23.78 -31.84
C GLY A 2 -27.08 -24.39 -30.45
N GLY A 3 -26.87 -23.74 -29.32
CA GLY A 3 -26.67 -22.32 -29.03
C GLY A 3 -27.37 -22.04 -27.69
N SER A 4 -26.66 -22.23 -26.57
CA SER A 4 -27.23 -21.97 -25.24
C SER A 4 -26.96 -20.52 -24.84
N ILE A 5 -28.00 -19.72 -24.98
CA ILE A 5 -28.11 -18.33 -24.54
C ILE A 5 -28.25 -18.36 -23.01
N TRP A 6 -27.24 -17.84 -22.29
CA TRP A 6 -27.37 -17.55 -20.87
C TRP A 6 -27.95 -16.13 -20.67
N PRO A 7 -28.88 -15.93 -19.72
CA PRO A 7 -29.48 -14.63 -19.49
C PRO A 7 -28.51 -13.69 -18.75
N VAL A 8 -28.35 -12.49 -19.29
CA VAL A 8 -27.76 -11.33 -18.60
C VAL A 8 -28.69 -10.93 -17.47
N GLN A 9 -28.37 -11.34 -16.24
CA GLN A 9 -29.03 -10.79 -15.06
C GLN A 9 -28.53 -9.36 -14.80
N ARG A 10 -29.45 -8.41 -14.89
CA ARG A 10 -29.32 -7.05 -14.37
C ARG A 10 -29.34 -7.13 -12.85
N THR A 11 -28.30 -6.64 -12.19
CA THR A 11 -28.36 -6.24 -10.78
C THR A 11 -28.39 -4.72 -10.66
N ALA A 12 -29.23 -4.28 -9.72
CA ALA A 12 -29.74 -2.94 -9.50
C ALA A 12 -28.70 -1.98 -8.88
N PRO A 13 -29.01 -0.68 -8.67
CA PRO A 13 -28.03 0.38 -8.48
C PRO A 13 -27.39 0.32 -7.10
N ALA A 14 -26.06 0.43 -7.05
CA ALA A 14 -25.32 0.58 -5.81
C ALA A 14 -25.50 2.01 -5.27
N THR A 15 -25.98 2.06 -4.04
CA THR A 15 -26.17 3.23 -3.19
C THR A 15 -24.88 4.04 -3.07
N LEU A 16 -24.99 5.34 -3.35
CA LEU A 16 -23.96 6.36 -3.15
C LEU A 16 -23.59 6.43 -1.66
N PHE A 17 -22.32 6.20 -1.33
CA PHE A 17 -21.74 6.67 -0.08
C PHE A 17 -20.67 7.70 -0.36
N ASN A 18 -21.01 8.92 0.08
CA ASN A 18 -20.26 10.15 -0.03
C ASN A 18 -19.29 10.25 1.15
N VAL A 19 -18.01 10.52 0.90
CA VAL A 19 -17.09 10.99 1.94
C VAL A 19 -16.72 12.43 1.63
N SER A 20 -17.38 13.33 2.36
CA SER A 20 -17.16 14.76 2.39
C SER A 20 -15.70 15.10 2.67
N GLN A 21 -15.08 15.85 1.77
CA GLN A 21 -13.87 16.63 2.10
C GLN A 21 -14.31 17.96 2.71
N THR A 22 -14.12 18.14 4.02
CA THR A 22 -14.20 19.48 4.62
C THR A 22 -12.93 20.25 4.29
N LEU A 23 -13.02 21.07 3.25
CA LEU A 23 -12.03 22.08 2.90
C LEU A 23 -12.11 23.21 3.94
N SER A 24 -11.22 23.18 4.94
CA SER A 24 -11.14 24.22 5.96
C SER A 24 -10.54 25.50 5.38
N LYS A 25 -11.35 26.57 5.43
CA LYS A 25 -11.07 27.96 5.07
C LYS A 25 -9.92 28.51 5.92
N ARG A 26 -8.91 29.08 5.27
CA ARG A 26 -7.90 29.96 5.90
C ARG A 26 -8.59 31.19 6.52
N PRO A 27 -8.11 31.63 7.71
CA PRO A 27 -7.93 33.05 7.94
C PRO A 27 -6.47 33.36 8.32
N SER A 28 -5.92 34.32 7.59
CA SER A 28 -4.64 34.98 7.85
C SER A 28 -4.87 36.29 8.60
N ARG A 29 -4.40 36.41 9.86
CA ARG A 29 -3.64 37.59 10.38
C ARG A 29 -3.49 37.59 11.92
N ALA A 30 -2.31 38.08 12.31
CA ALA A 30 -1.95 38.86 13.52
C ALA A 30 -1.50 38.12 14.80
N GLY A 31 -0.26 38.46 15.22
CA GLY A 31 0.14 38.60 16.62
C GLY A 31 1.36 37.79 17.07
N PRO A 32 2.49 38.42 17.47
CA PRO A 32 3.57 37.76 18.17
C PRO A 32 3.38 37.92 19.69
N CYS A 33 3.39 36.82 20.48
CA CYS A 33 3.78 36.93 21.89
C CYS A 33 4.00 35.58 22.58
N ARG A 34 5.03 35.60 23.44
CA ARG A 34 5.25 34.77 24.62
C ARG A 34 5.74 33.33 24.42
N GLN A 35 7.07 33.24 24.37
CA GLN A 35 7.84 32.28 25.15
C GLN A 35 7.22 32.11 26.56
N ARG A 36 6.82 30.88 26.88
CA ARG A 36 6.84 30.36 28.24
C ARG A 36 7.59 29.05 28.24
N GLN A 37 8.62 29.04 29.08
CA GLN A 37 9.57 27.97 29.29
C GLN A 37 8.85 26.69 29.72
N SER A 38 9.12 25.60 29.02
CA SER A 38 8.96 24.22 29.50
C SER A 38 10.06 23.37 28.86
N ALA A 39 11.29 23.87 28.91
CA ALA A 39 12.49 23.10 28.60
C ALA A 39 12.98 22.54 29.93
N LEU A 40 12.67 21.26 30.22
CA LEU A 40 13.35 20.43 31.23
C LEU A 40 12.79 18.99 31.28
N LEU A 41 11.67 18.68 30.62
CA LEU A 41 11.15 17.30 30.46
C LEU A 41 11.33 16.73 29.03
N THR A 42 11.77 17.54 28.08
CA THR A 42 11.90 17.17 26.67
C THR A 42 13.09 16.25 26.40
N SER A 43 14.20 16.42 27.14
CA SER A 43 15.45 15.69 26.86
C SER A 43 15.36 14.18 27.08
N CYS A 44 14.54 13.71 28.02
CA CYS A 44 14.43 12.29 28.32
C CYS A 44 13.45 11.57 27.36
N ALA A 45 12.39 12.27 26.94
CA ALA A 45 11.46 11.77 25.92
C ALA A 45 12.20 11.55 24.58
N ASP A 46 13.02 12.51 24.18
CA ASP A 46 13.77 12.47 22.92
C ASP A 46 14.77 11.30 22.85
N LEU A 47 15.44 10.99 23.96
CA LEU A 47 16.40 9.87 24.01
C LEU A 47 15.71 8.50 23.86
N SER A 48 14.56 8.34 24.49
CA SER A 48 13.80 7.10 24.44
C SER A 48 13.14 6.85 23.08
N ALA A 49 12.65 7.92 22.44
CA ALA A 49 12.17 7.88 21.06
C ALA A 49 13.31 7.51 20.10
N GLY A 50 14.48 8.14 20.22
CA GLY A 50 15.64 7.82 19.37
C GLY A 50 16.14 6.39 19.51
N PHE A 51 16.06 5.79 20.71
CA PHE A 51 16.36 4.37 20.89
C PHE A 51 15.35 3.48 20.15
N LEU A 52 14.05 3.74 20.30
CA LEU A 52 13.02 2.97 19.59
C LEU A 52 13.13 3.10 18.08
N GLU A 53 13.38 4.30 17.57
CA GLU A 53 13.62 4.55 16.15
C GLU A 53 14.80 3.73 15.63
N THR A 54 15.87 3.64 16.43
CA THR A 54 17.06 2.83 16.10
C THR A 54 16.72 1.34 16.09
N VAL A 55 16.04 0.84 17.13
CA VAL A 55 15.61 -0.57 17.21
C VAL A 55 14.68 -0.91 16.05
N ALA A 56 13.69 -0.06 15.75
CA ALA A 56 12.77 -0.26 14.65
C ALA A 56 13.47 -0.26 13.29
N THR A 57 14.37 0.70 13.08
CA THR A 57 15.16 0.78 11.86
C THR A 57 16.03 -0.46 11.68
N MET A 58 16.66 -0.96 12.75
CA MET A 58 17.45 -2.19 12.71
C MET A 58 16.57 -3.42 12.46
N ALA A 59 15.43 -3.55 13.16
CA ALA A 59 14.50 -4.65 12.98
C ALA A 59 13.94 -4.70 11.54
N LEU A 60 13.68 -3.53 10.93
CA LEU A 60 13.29 -3.47 9.52
C LEU A 60 14.44 -3.90 8.60
N LYS A 61 15.66 -3.41 8.84
CA LYS A 61 16.84 -3.76 8.03
C LYS A 61 17.14 -5.26 8.06
N THR A 62 16.98 -5.93 9.21
CA THR A 62 17.24 -7.38 9.33
C THR A 62 16.21 -8.24 8.58
N ARG A 63 15.00 -7.73 8.37
CA ARG A 63 13.93 -8.42 7.62
C ARG A 63 14.03 -8.19 6.12
N LEU A 64 14.85 -7.25 5.65
CA LEU A 64 15.02 -6.94 4.24
C LEU A 64 16.20 -7.71 3.64
N LYS A 65 16.03 -8.17 2.41
CA LYS A 65 17.11 -8.80 1.62
C LYS A 65 18.08 -7.74 1.11
N ALA A 66 17.57 -6.59 0.68
CA ALA A 66 18.36 -5.45 0.25
C ALA A 66 17.61 -4.14 0.54
N TYR A 67 18.36 -3.06 0.76
CA TYR A 67 17.84 -1.71 0.96
C TYR A 67 18.92 -0.68 0.62
N GLN A 68 18.50 0.53 0.22
CA GLN A 68 19.41 1.67 0.05
C GLN A 68 19.36 2.59 1.27
N GLN A 69 18.15 2.96 1.68
CA GLN A 69 17.91 3.83 2.85
C GLN A 69 16.69 3.32 3.59
N VAL A 70 16.75 3.31 4.91
CA VAL A 70 15.62 3.01 5.80
C VAL A 70 15.72 3.92 7.00
N GLU A 71 14.67 4.67 7.24
CA GLU A 71 14.51 5.61 8.34
C GLU A 71 13.16 5.39 9.00
N THR A 72 13.15 5.45 10.32
CA THR A 72 11.93 5.41 11.12
C THR A 72 11.95 6.61 12.04
N SER A 73 10.85 7.35 12.09
CA SER A 73 10.63 8.38 13.10
C SER A 73 9.36 8.06 13.89
N MET A 74 9.40 8.33 15.18
CA MET A 74 8.31 8.05 16.11
C MET A 74 7.98 9.28 16.92
N ASN A 75 6.69 9.58 17.04
CA ASN A 75 6.21 10.59 17.97
C ASN A 75 5.61 9.89 19.20
N CYS A 76 6.23 10.10 20.36
CA CYS A 76 5.74 9.59 21.63
C CYS A 76 6.11 10.52 22.79
N THR A 77 5.23 10.60 23.78
CA THR A 77 5.54 11.23 25.07
C THR A 77 6.26 10.22 25.97
N ALA A 78 7.12 10.70 26.89
CA ALA A 78 7.83 9.81 27.82
C ALA A 78 6.87 8.91 28.63
N TRP A 79 5.73 9.46 29.06
CA TRP A 79 4.70 8.70 29.75
C TRP A 79 3.96 7.73 28.83
N GLY A 80 3.64 8.16 27.60
CA GLY A 80 3.05 7.29 26.58
C GLY A 80 3.94 6.07 26.33
N LEU A 81 5.24 6.28 26.18
CA LEU A 81 6.19 5.18 25.94
C LEU A 81 6.22 4.15 27.08
N LEU A 82 6.19 4.60 28.35
CA LEU A 82 6.12 3.69 29.49
C LEU A 82 4.85 2.82 29.47
N GLN A 83 3.77 3.34 28.88
CA GLN A 83 2.52 2.62 28.65
C GLN A 83 2.49 1.86 27.31
N GLY A 84 3.57 1.90 26.53
CA GLY A 84 3.64 1.35 25.17
C GLY A 84 2.87 2.17 24.13
N ALA A 85 2.37 3.36 24.45
CA ALA A 85 1.62 4.20 23.53
C ALA A 85 2.54 5.06 22.65
N VAL A 86 2.38 4.94 21.34
CA VAL A 86 3.02 5.77 20.32
C VAL A 86 1.94 6.54 19.57
N GLU A 87 2.10 7.84 19.41
CA GLU A 87 1.09 8.72 18.80
C GLU A 87 1.12 8.64 17.27
N GLY A 88 2.31 8.45 16.71
CA GLY A 88 2.49 8.28 15.27
C GLY A 88 3.84 7.67 14.94
N VAL A 89 3.88 6.92 13.85
CA VAL A 89 5.10 6.31 13.33
C VAL A 89 5.19 6.65 11.85
N GLN A 90 6.33 7.16 11.43
CA GLN A 90 6.64 7.37 10.02
C GLN A 90 7.82 6.51 9.62
N ILE A 91 7.63 5.68 8.60
CA ILE A 91 8.65 4.80 8.04
C ILE A 91 8.92 5.27 6.63
N ARG A 92 10.19 5.48 6.29
CA ARG A 92 10.65 5.83 4.94
C ARG A 92 11.71 4.85 4.51
N GLY A 93 11.50 4.21 3.38
CA GLY A 93 12.41 3.25 2.79
C GLY A 93 12.66 3.57 1.32
N GLN A 94 13.88 3.33 0.86
CA GLN A 94 14.26 3.41 -0.55
C GLN A 94 14.98 2.14 -1.00
N GLY A 95 14.67 1.72 -2.23
CA GLY A 95 15.30 0.55 -2.86
C GLY A 95 15.15 -0.74 -2.05
N TRP A 96 14.04 -0.89 -1.32
CA TRP A 96 13.80 -2.08 -0.50
C TRP A 96 13.53 -3.32 -1.36
N THR A 97 13.98 -4.47 -0.87
CA THR A 97 13.66 -5.78 -1.43
C THR A 97 13.44 -6.75 -0.27
N SER A 98 12.27 -7.37 -0.23
CA SER A 98 11.94 -8.42 0.74
C SER A 98 12.60 -9.76 0.39
N PRO A 99 12.71 -10.69 1.35
CA PRO A 99 13.20 -12.05 1.09
C PRO A 99 12.38 -12.81 0.03
N LEU A 100 11.08 -12.51 -0.07
CA LEU A 100 10.17 -13.10 -1.06
C LEU A 100 10.20 -12.40 -2.42
N GLY A 101 11.12 -11.47 -2.62
CA GLY A 101 11.35 -10.82 -3.92
C GLY A 101 10.41 -9.66 -4.24
N LEU A 102 9.53 -9.26 -3.31
CA LEU A 102 8.80 -7.99 -3.43
C LEU A 102 9.80 -6.83 -3.30
N SER A 103 9.80 -5.91 -4.27
CA SER A 103 10.66 -4.73 -4.30
C SER A 103 9.85 -3.45 -4.54
N ALA A 104 10.39 -2.30 -4.17
CA ALA A 104 9.90 -0.98 -4.60
C ALA A 104 11.01 0.07 -4.56
N ARG A 105 10.78 1.19 -5.23
CA ARG A 105 11.69 2.34 -5.21
C ARG A 105 11.56 3.15 -3.95
N ILE A 106 10.33 3.47 -3.57
CA ILE A 106 10.02 4.29 -2.40
C ILE A 106 8.89 3.61 -1.62
N LEU A 107 9.05 3.52 -0.32
CA LEU A 107 8.02 3.12 0.63
C LEU A 107 7.93 4.21 1.70
N GLU A 108 6.78 4.86 1.79
CA GLU A 108 6.48 5.84 2.82
C GLU A 108 5.22 5.36 3.55
N VAL A 109 5.35 5.03 4.83
CA VAL A 109 4.22 4.61 5.65
C VAL A 109 4.08 5.60 6.79
N THR A 110 2.89 6.14 6.96
CA THR A 110 2.52 6.99 8.10
C THR A 110 1.42 6.28 8.86
N LEU A 111 1.76 5.78 10.04
CA LEU A 111 0.84 5.15 10.98
C LEU A 111 0.43 6.21 12.02
N GLY A 112 -0.85 6.19 12.37
CA GLY A 112 -1.37 6.94 13.52
C GLY A 112 -1.00 6.24 14.83
N SER A 113 -1.90 6.34 15.82
CA SER A 113 -1.62 5.82 17.16
C SER A 113 -1.46 4.30 17.18
N ALA A 114 -0.38 3.83 17.80
CA ALA A 114 -0.04 2.43 17.93
C ALA A 114 0.29 2.09 19.39
N ARG A 115 0.03 0.85 19.80
CA ARG A 115 0.39 0.30 21.11
C ARG A 115 1.42 -0.80 20.94
N LEU A 116 2.56 -0.62 21.56
CA LEU A 116 3.69 -1.54 21.59
C LEU A 116 3.56 -2.49 22.79
N ASP A 117 3.90 -3.75 22.57
CA ASP A 117 4.14 -4.68 23.67
C ASP A 117 5.54 -4.46 24.24
N MET A 118 5.61 -3.66 25.31
CA MET A 118 6.88 -3.36 26.00
C MET A 118 7.53 -4.61 26.62
N GLY A 119 6.74 -5.63 26.97
CA GLY A 119 7.26 -6.87 27.52
C GLY A 119 8.04 -7.67 26.47
N VAL A 120 7.50 -7.75 25.25
CA VAL A 120 8.19 -8.38 24.11
C VAL A 120 9.39 -7.55 23.67
N LEU A 121 9.24 -6.22 23.59
CA LEU A 121 10.33 -5.33 23.19
C LEU A 121 11.55 -5.47 24.12
N LEU A 122 11.33 -5.48 25.44
CA LEU A 122 12.44 -5.56 26.40
C LEU A 122 13.08 -6.95 26.45
N ARG A 123 12.31 -8.02 26.23
CA ARG A 123 12.81 -9.41 26.34
C ARG A 123 13.40 -9.95 25.04
N GLN A 124 12.80 -9.62 23.91
CA GLN A 124 13.11 -10.22 22.61
C GLN A 124 13.73 -9.20 21.64
N GLN A 125 13.76 -7.91 22.00
CA GLN A 125 14.19 -6.83 21.12
C GLN A 125 13.40 -6.81 19.81
N ASP A 126 12.14 -7.23 19.87
CA ASP A 126 11.23 -7.28 18.73
C ASP A 126 10.05 -6.33 18.95
N ILE A 127 9.53 -5.79 17.85
CA ILE A 127 8.43 -4.83 17.87
C ILE A 127 7.13 -5.58 17.58
N MET A 128 6.34 -5.78 18.63
CA MET A 128 5.00 -6.35 18.49
C MET A 128 3.95 -5.29 18.79
N LEU A 129 3.00 -5.15 17.88
CA LEU A 129 1.87 -4.24 18.02
C LEU A 129 0.68 -4.96 18.68
N GLN A 130 0.10 -4.34 19.70
CA GLN A 130 -1.09 -4.84 20.40
C GLN A 130 -2.39 -4.49 19.68
N ASN A 131 -2.35 -3.53 18.75
CA ASN A 131 -3.50 -3.12 17.94
C ASN A 131 -3.11 -3.02 16.47
N THR A 132 -4.11 -3.08 15.58
CA THR A 132 -3.94 -2.76 14.16
C THR A 132 -3.88 -1.23 14.00
N PRO A 133 -2.72 -0.65 13.66
CA PRO A 133 -2.62 0.79 13.49
C PRO A 133 -3.34 1.21 12.20
N GLN A 134 -4.05 2.33 12.25
CA GLN A 134 -4.60 2.97 11.06
C GLN A 134 -3.58 3.95 10.49
N GLY A 135 -3.50 4.07 9.17
CA GLY A 135 -2.50 4.91 8.53
C GLY A 135 -2.65 4.99 7.03
N ALA A 136 -1.70 5.67 6.40
CA ALA A 136 -1.56 5.77 4.96
C ALA A 136 -0.21 5.20 4.53
N ALA A 137 -0.20 4.51 3.39
CA ALA A 137 1.02 4.05 2.77
C ALA A 137 1.09 4.57 1.34
N ARG A 138 2.27 5.07 0.96
CA ARG A 138 2.63 5.42 -0.40
C ARG A 138 3.76 4.51 -0.83
N ILE A 139 3.53 3.79 -1.92
CA ILE A 139 4.51 2.87 -2.50
C ILE A 139 4.73 3.28 -3.95
N VAL A 140 5.99 3.44 -4.34
CA VAL A 140 6.37 3.79 -5.70
C VAL A 140 7.12 2.62 -6.31
N PHE A 141 6.55 2.06 -7.37
CA PHE A 141 7.11 0.97 -8.14
C PHE A 141 7.65 1.47 -9.48
N ASN A 142 8.71 0.85 -9.98
CA ASN A 142 8.97 0.85 -11.42
C ASN A 142 8.36 -0.41 -12.08
N SER A 143 8.53 -0.56 -13.40
CA SER A 143 7.98 -1.72 -14.12
C SER A 143 8.46 -3.06 -13.57
N THR A 144 9.74 -3.18 -13.23
CA THR A 144 10.33 -4.41 -12.66
C THR A 144 9.75 -4.73 -11.29
N ASP A 145 9.60 -3.72 -10.43
CA ASP A 145 9.05 -3.85 -9.09
C ASP A 145 7.58 -4.27 -9.15
N PHE A 146 6.81 -3.67 -10.05
CA PHE A 146 5.41 -4.04 -10.26
C PHE A 146 5.28 -5.45 -10.84
N GLY A 147 6.17 -5.87 -11.74
CA GLY A 147 6.26 -7.25 -12.21
C GLY A 147 6.54 -8.24 -11.07
N ASN A 148 7.44 -7.91 -10.14
CA ASN A 148 7.69 -8.70 -8.92
C ASN A 148 6.44 -8.79 -8.04
N LEU A 149 5.70 -7.69 -7.89
CA LEU A 149 4.44 -7.64 -7.13
C LEU A 149 3.39 -8.58 -7.73
N LEU A 150 3.18 -8.55 -9.05
CA LEU A 150 2.16 -9.36 -9.73
C LEU A 150 2.36 -10.87 -9.52
N VAL A 151 3.61 -11.34 -9.47
CA VAL A 151 3.92 -12.76 -9.25
C VAL A 151 4.07 -13.14 -7.78
N HIS A 152 3.95 -12.18 -6.87
CA HIS A 152 4.14 -12.39 -5.44
C HIS A 152 3.05 -13.32 -4.86
N PRO A 153 3.39 -14.24 -3.94
CA PRO A 153 2.41 -15.18 -3.36
C PRO A 153 1.18 -14.51 -2.76
N LEU A 154 1.32 -13.35 -2.12
CA LEU A 154 0.17 -12.60 -1.56
C LEU A 154 -0.79 -12.12 -2.65
N VAL A 155 -0.27 -11.61 -3.77
CA VAL A 155 -1.11 -11.15 -4.88
C VAL A 155 -1.79 -12.33 -5.56
N LYS A 156 -1.08 -13.45 -5.74
CA LYS A 156 -1.66 -14.70 -6.25
C LYS A 156 -2.81 -15.21 -5.39
N GLN A 157 -2.66 -15.16 -4.06
CA GLN A 157 -3.71 -15.55 -3.12
C GLN A 157 -4.93 -14.62 -3.17
N LEU A 158 -4.72 -13.31 -3.32
CA LEU A 158 -5.82 -12.35 -3.46
C LEU A 158 -6.54 -12.51 -4.80
N ALA A 159 -5.77 -12.68 -5.89
CA ALA A 159 -6.32 -12.88 -7.22
C ALA A 159 -7.15 -14.18 -7.32
N SER A 160 -6.68 -15.29 -6.76
CA SER A 160 -7.44 -16.55 -6.78
C SER A 160 -8.75 -16.48 -6.00
N ARG A 161 -8.78 -15.72 -4.90
CA ARG A 161 -10.01 -15.45 -4.13
C ARG A 161 -10.99 -14.58 -4.92
N ALA A 162 -10.49 -13.53 -5.57
CA ALA A 162 -11.32 -12.61 -6.34
C ALA A 162 -12.01 -13.31 -7.53
N ILE A 163 -11.34 -14.29 -8.15
CA ILE A 163 -11.83 -14.92 -9.38
C ILE A 163 -12.32 -16.36 -9.15
N GLN A 164 -12.96 -16.60 -8.00
CA GLN A 164 -13.68 -17.84 -7.66
C GLN A 164 -12.86 -19.13 -7.90
N GLY A 165 -11.56 -19.10 -7.60
CA GLY A 165 -10.69 -20.27 -7.66
C GLY A 165 -9.96 -20.50 -9.00
N SER A 166 -10.31 -19.77 -10.06
CA SER A 166 -9.51 -19.78 -11.29
C SER A 166 -8.34 -18.79 -11.14
N GLY A 167 -7.14 -19.21 -11.52
CA GLY A 167 -5.92 -18.41 -11.38
C GLY A 167 -5.62 -17.55 -12.61
N PHE A 168 -5.00 -16.40 -12.40
CA PHE A 168 -4.39 -15.62 -13.47
C PHE A 168 -2.86 -15.70 -13.34
N LEU A 169 -2.20 -16.21 -14.38
CA LEU A 169 -0.74 -16.35 -14.42
C LEU A 169 -0.13 -15.10 -15.05
N PHE A 170 0.21 -14.12 -14.23
CA PHE A 170 0.85 -12.88 -14.68
C PHE A 170 2.24 -13.15 -15.28
N ASP A 171 2.51 -12.52 -16.44
CA ASP A 171 3.86 -12.42 -16.98
C ASP A 171 4.59 -11.24 -16.32
N LYS A 172 5.54 -11.57 -15.45
CA LYS A 172 6.40 -10.63 -14.73
C LYS A 172 7.11 -9.62 -15.66
N TYR A 173 7.50 -10.04 -16.86
CA TYR A 173 8.35 -9.24 -17.75
C TYR A 173 7.55 -8.38 -18.73
N SER A 174 6.24 -8.60 -18.81
CA SER A 174 5.33 -7.85 -19.69
C SER A 174 4.99 -6.43 -19.21
N VAL A 175 5.39 -6.07 -17.99
CA VAL A 175 4.98 -4.82 -17.37
C VAL A 175 5.63 -3.62 -18.06
N CYS A 176 4.81 -2.69 -18.51
CA CYS A 176 5.20 -1.39 -19.05
C CYS A 176 4.45 -0.29 -18.31
N ILE A 177 5.16 0.70 -17.76
CA ILE A 177 4.54 1.91 -17.21
C ILE A 177 4.63 2.96 -18.30
N CYS A 178 3.48 3.27 -18.91
CA CYS A 178 3.35 4.28 -19.95
C CYS A 178 3.20 5.64 -19.28
N PRO A 179 4.20 6.55 -19.40
CA PRO A 179 3.99 7.93 -19.04
C PRO A 179 3.00 8.52 -20.05
N ASP A 180 1.74 8.65 -19.65
CA ASP A 180 0.75 9.31 -20.48
C ASP A 180 1.15 10.79 -20.68
N GLN A 181 0.72 11.40 -21.79
CA GLN A 181 0.90 12.85 -22.01
C GLN A 181 0.02 13.68 -21.06
N GLY A 182 -0.94 13.03 -20.37
CA GLY A 182 -1.68 13.53 -19.22
C GLY A 182 -1.08 13.04 -17.89
N THR A 183 -1.37 13.74 -16.80
CA THR A 183 -0.77 13.63 -15.44
C THR A 183 -0.90 12.27 -14.72
N SER A 184 -1.24 11.20 -15.42
CA SER A 184 -1.71 9.95 -14.83
C SER A 184 -1.22 8.77 -15.68
N GLY A 185 0.02 8.34 -15.44
CA GLY A 185 0.61 7.21 -16.14
C GLY A 185 -0.22 5.94 -16.01
N ALA A 186 -0.32 5.18 -17.10
CA ALA A 186 -1.01 3.90 -17.14
C ALA A 186 0.00 2.74 -17.04
N VAL A 187 -0.45 1.59 -16.55
CA VAL A 187 0.38 0.39 -16.45
C VAL A 187 -0.21 -0.69 -17.34
N GLU A 188 0.54 -1.08 -18.36
CA GLU A 188 0.24 -2.23 -19.21
C GLU A 188 0.97 -3.47 -18.70
N PHE A 189 0.30 -4.62 -18.73
CA PHE A 189 0.90 -5.91 -18.42
C PHE A 189 0.06 -7.04 -19.04
N SER A 190 0.54 -8.26 -19.02
CA SER A 190 -0.18 -9.41 -19.57
C SER A 190 -0.10 -10.63 -18.66
N GLY A 191 -0.91 -11.62 -18.98
CA GLY A 191 -0.83 -12.95 -18.40
C GLY A 191 -1.82 -13.90 -19.02
N VAL A 192 -1.79 -15.14 -18.56
CA VAL A 192 -2.64 -16.21 -19.06
C VAL A 192 -3.75 -16.50 -18.06
N TRP A 193 -4.98 -16.50 -18.53
CA TRP A 193 -6.11 -16.94 -17.73
C TRP A 193 -6.15 -18.46 -17.69
N THR A 194 -6.14 -19.07 -16.50
CA THR A 194 -6.09 -20.54 -16.39
C THR A 194 -7.42 -21.21 -16.74
N GLY A 195 -8.53 -20.46 -16.80
CA GLY A 195 -9.84 -20.99 -17.14
C GLY A 195 -9.99 -21.38 -18.61
N ASP A 196 -9.33 -20.66 -19.52
CA ASP A 196 -9.41 -20.90 -20.97
C ASP A 196 -8.05 -21.02 -21.67
N GLY A 197 -6.95 -20.71 -20.97
CA GLY A 197 -5.59 -20.78 -21.50
C GLY A 197 -5.21 -19.61 -22.41
N HIS A 198 -6.06 -18.59 -22.56
CA HIS A 198 -5.77 -17.46 -23.43
C HIS A 198 -4.90 -16.39 -22.74
N MET A 199 -4.09 -15.71 -23.55
CA MET A 199 -3.30 -14.56 -23.10
C MET A 199 -4.12 -13.27 -23.19
N TYR A 200 -4.11 -12.51 -22.10
CA TYR A 200 -4.77 -11.23 -21.98
C TYR A 200 -3.74 -10.13 -21.74
N HIS A 201 -3.91 -9.01 -22.43
CA HIS A 201 -3.26 -7.76 -22.05
C HIS A 201 -4.23 -6.93 -21.19
N LEU A 202 -3.68 -6.35 -20.14
CA LEU A 202 -4.36 -5.60 -19.10
C LEU A 202 -3.78 -4.18 -19.13
N LEU A 203 -4.65 -3.18 -19.08
CA LEU A 203 -4.29 -1.77 -18.94
C LEU A 203 -4.93 -1.25 -17.66
N LEU A 204 -4.08 -0.89 -16.70
CA LEU A 204 -4.46 -0.25 -15.44
C LEU A 204 -4.28 1.27 -15.59
N SER A 205 -5.38 2.00 -15.59
CA SER A 205 -5.37 3.47 -15.65
C SER A 205 -5.94 4.07 -14.37
N PRO A 206 -5.39 5.18 -13.85
CA PRO A 206 -5.97 5.86 -12.70
C PRO A 206 -7.26 6.60 -13.10
N GLN A 207 -8.27 6.53 -12.25
CA GLN A 207 -9.55 7.22 -12.39
C GLN A 207 -9.90 7.89 -11.05
N GLY A 208 -9.35 9.09 -10.83
CA GLY A 208 -9.46 9.79 -9.56
C GLY A 208 -8.68 9.07 -8.45
N GLN A 209 -9.40 8.59 -7.42
CA GLN A 209 -8.81 7.80 -6.32
C GLN A 209 -8.87 6.28 -6.55
N ARG A 210 -9.41 5.85 -7.70
CA ARG A 210 -9.55 4.44 -8.06
C ARG A 210 -8.66 4.11 -9.24
N ALA A 211 -8.43 2.83 -9.46
CA ALA A 211 -7.84 2.34 -10.70
C ALA A 211 -8.90 1.62 -11.53
N HIS A 212 -8.89 1.85 -12.83
CA HIS A 212 -9.71 1.17 -13.80
C HIS A 212 -8.85 0.15 -14.54
N VAL A 213 -9.34 -1.08 -14.69
CA VAL A 213 -8.67 -2.15 -15.44
C VAL A 213 -9.46 -2.42 -16.70
N SER A 214 -8.85 -2.17 -17.87
CA SER A 214 -9.37 -2.67 -19.14
C SER A 214 -8.54 -3.87 -19.60
N THR A 215 -9.18 -4.74 -20.36
CA THR A 215 -8.59 -6.00 -20.82
C THR A 215 -8.76 -6.12 -22.33
N ARG A 216 -7.81 -6.76 -23.00
CA ARG A 216 -7.88 -7.16 -24.41
C ARG A 216 -7.29 -8.55 -24.57
N LEU A 217 -7.95 -9.40 -25.35
CA LEU A 217 -7.39 -10.69 -25.77
C LEU A 217 -6.17 -10.42 -26.67
N ALA A 218 -5.09 -11.18 -26.49
CA ALA A 218 -3.87 -11.01 -27.29
C ALA A 218 -4.03 -11.52 -28.74
N ASP A 219 -5.10 -12.26 -29.04
CA ASP A 219 -5.35 -12.79 -30.38
C ASP A 219 -5.75 -11.69 -31.37
N ASN A 220 -4.85 -11.45 -32.33
CA ASN A 220 -5.01 -10.78 -33.62
C ASN A 220 -6.36 -10.07 -33.88
N GLY A 221 -6.49 -8.83 -33.40
CA GLY A 221 -7.30 -7.79 -34.05
C GLY A 221 -8.70 -7.49 -33.51
N ALA A 222 -9.21 -8.21 -32.50
CA ALA A 222 -10.52 -7.90 -31.91
C ALA A 222 -10.40 -7.52 -30.42
N ALA A 223 -10.45 -6.22 -30.13
CA ALA A 223 -10.52 -5.72 -28.75
C ALA A 223 -11.84 -6.19 -28.09
N SER A 224 -11.78 -7.20 -27.24
CA SER A 224 -12.88 -7.60 -26.36
C SER A 224 -12.67 -6.99 -24.99
N TYR A 225 -13.61 -6.16 -24.54
CA TYR A 225 -13.57 -5.51 -23.24
C TYR A 225 -14.25 -6.42 -22.20
N ALA A 226 -13.49 -7.01 -21.28
CA ALA A 226 -14.04 -7.58 -20.06
C ALA A 226 -13.82 -6.62 -18.89
N PHE A 227 -14.89 -6.28 -18.18
CA PHE A 227 -14.85 -5.45 -16.98
C PHE A 227 -14.56 -6.34 -15.77
N PHE A 228 -13.42 -6.12 -15.13
CA PHE A 228 -13.14 -6.65 -13.80
C PHE A 228 -13.29 -5.51 -12.81
N ALA A 229 -14.40 -5.48 -12.09
CA ALA A 229 -14.49 -4.66 -10.89
C ALA A 229 -13.66 -5.37 -9.81
N LEU A 230 -12.43 -4.89 -9.58
CA LEU A 230 -11.77 -5.16 -8.32
C LEU A 230 -12.49 -4.29 -7.29
N ASP A 231 -13.53 -4.84 -6.67
CA ASP A 231 -14.11 -4.22 -5.48
C ASP A 231 -12.99 -4.01 -4.47
N SER A 232 -12.97 -2.82 -3.87
CA SER A 232 -11.97 -2.42 -2.89
C SER A 232 -11.81 -3.53 -1.85
N VAL A 233 -10.63 -4.13 -1.79
CA VAL A 233 -10.30 -5.09 -0.75
C VAL A 233 -10.22 -4.29 0.55
N ASP A 234 -11.25 -4.40 1.38
CA ASP A 234 -11.15 -4.02 2.79
C ASP A 234 -10.10 -4.93 3.42
N VAL A 235 -8.93 -4.34 3.72
CA VAL A 235 -7.93 -4.98 4.57
C VAL A 235 -8.37 -4.73 6.01
N SER A 236 -9.31 -5.56 6.47
CA SER A 236 -9.73 -5.64 7.87
C SER A 236 -8.72 -6.40 8.71
#